data_AF-A0AAD4DUY4-F1
#
_entry.id   AF-A0AAD4DUY4-F1
#
_cell.length_a   1.000
_cell.length_b   1.000
_cell.length_c   1.000
_cell.angle_alpha   90.00
_cell.angle_beta   90.00
_cell.angle_gamma   90.00
#
_symmetry.space_group_name_H-M   'P 1'
#
loop_
_entity.id
_entity.type
_entity.pdbx_description
1 polymer ?
#
loop_
_entity_poly.entity_id
_entity_poly.type
_entity_poly.pdbx_seq_one_letter_code
_entity_poly.pdbx_strand_id
1 'polypeptide(L)'
;PLDKTLDNAMVLPKIKKNSDGSRHRMKASDFDDVSKEIFVTATSIFRCLIVSQAPFPENVAVETQLAKAAWHEACQLKGINVKLTSSGVKMLLTCTSQVRGELKMKMRSLTASFFGFWMSNSNNVIRQNRDLAESLKDSSVFAFKDWESKKGIYKTELLQLGINVMWFANRHDEGVIHHKYFNPMPIEVIALVLTTIKCCIDEWLQGLKEDIKFTSATYGTVYHGHFGLLQRFDERTAPYKLLDKICVNLHNTARYVEQCSFSK
;
A
#
# COMPACT_ATOMS: atom_id res chain seq x y z
N PRO A 1 23.07 -41.84 21.50
CA PRO A 1 22.44 -40.50 21.60
C PRO A 1 21.83 -40.13 20.25
N LEU A 2 20.51 -40.27 20.14
CA LEU A 2 19.76 -40.02 18.91
C LEU A 2 19.77 -38.53 18.57
N ASP A 3 20.43 -38.17 17.48
CA ASP A 3 20.20 -36.92 16.78
C ASP A 3 18.91 -37.06 15.97
N LYS A 4 17.81 -36.50 16.52
CA LYS A 4 16.55 -36.38 15.79
C LYS A 4 16.61 -35.08 15.02
N THR A 5 17.00 -35.15 13.76
CA THR A 5 16.50 -34.25 12.72
C THR A 5 14.98 -34.22 12.86
N LEU A 6 14.43 -33.09 13.33
CA LEU A 6 13.02 -32.77 13.20
C LEU A 6 12.73 -32.66 11.70
N ASP A 7 12.32 -33.77 11.11
CA ASP A 7 11.63 -33.78 9.82
C ASP A 7 10.37 -32.91 9.98
N ASN A 8 10.48 -31.64 9.60
CA ASN A 8 9.34 -30.74 9.39
C ASN A 8 8.57 -31.22 8.15
N ALA A 9 7.87 -32.34 8.28
CA ALA A 9 7.03 -32.92 7.25
C ALA A 9 6.02 -31.87 6.77
N MET A 10 5.98 -31.64 5.45
CA MET A 10 5.07 -30.67 4.83
C MET A 10 3.62 -31.07 5.11
N VAL A 11 2.91 -30.25 5.87
CA VAL A 11 1.51 -30.51 6.24
C VAL A 11 0.59 -30.01 5.13
N LEU A 12 -0.33 -30.88 4.67
CA LEU A 12 -1.41 -30.47 3.78
C LEU A 12 -2.49 -29.74 4.60
N PRO A 13 -2.95 -28.56 4.18
CA PRO A 13 -4.00 -27.84 4.89
C PRO A 13 -5.31 -28.66 4.89
N LYS A 14 -5.93 -28.83 6.06
CA LYS A 14 -7.22 -29.52 6.18
C LYS A 14 -8.33 -28.54 5.84
N ILE A 15 -9.04 -28.79 4.74
CA ILE A 15 -10.22 -28.01 4.33
C ILE A 15 -11.45 -28.56 5.06
N LYS A 16 -12.17 -27.72 5.81
CA LYS A 16 -13.50 -28.06 6.33
C LYS A 16 -14.48 -28.10 5.16
N LYS A 17 -14.92 -29.29 4.75
CA LYS A 17 -15.96 -29.44 3.72
C LYS A 17 -17.30 -28.94 4.27
N ASN A 18 -17.85 -27.87 3.70
CA ASN A 18 -19.28 -27.61 3.79
C ASN A 18 -19.99 -28.41 2.69
N SER A 19 -21.08 -29.08 3.05
CA SER A 19 -21.78 -30.09 2.26
C SER A 19 -22.74 -29.52 1.19
N ASP A 20 -22.43 -28.38 0.56
CA ASP A 20 -23.34 -27.81 -0.43
C ASP A 20 -22.61 -27.24 -1.65
N GLY A 21 -22.94 -27.80 -2.82
CA GLY A 21 -22.21 -27.70 -4.09
C GLY A 21 -22.34 -26.36 -4.82
N SER A 22 -22.35 -25.23 -4.10
CA SER A 22 -22.33 -23.90 -4.71
C SER A 22 -20.90 -23.38 -4.87
N ARG A 23 -20.65 -22.54 -5.89
CA ARG A 23 -19.37 -21.83 -6.11
C ARG A 23 -19.12 -20.85 -4.96
N HIS A 24 -18.63 -21.35 -3.83
CA HIS A 24 -18.31 -20.54 -2.66
C HIS A 24 -16.94 -19.88 -2.83
N ARG A 25 -16.87 -18.56 -2.60
CA ARG A 25 -15.60 -17.85 -2.45
C ARG A 25 -14.96 -18.33 -1.15
N MET A 26 -13.86 -19.07 -1.25
CA MET A 26 -13.19 -19.64 -0.07
C MET A 26 -12.79 -18.54 0.92
N LYS A 27 -12.96 -18.83 2.21
CA LYS A 27 -12.68 -17.93 3.34
C LYS A 27 -11.65 -18.59 4.26
N ALA A 28 -10.98 -17.78 5.08
CA ALA A 28 -10.05 -18.31 6.09
C ALA A 28 -10.73 -19.32 7.04
N SER A 29 -12.04 -19.19 7.28
CA SER A 29 -12.86 -20.14 8.06
C SER A 29 -12.80 -21.59 7.57
N ASP A 30 -12.46 -21.80 6.31
CA ASP A 30 -12.48 -23.10 5.64
C ASP A 30 -11.23 -23.94 5.95
N PHE A 31 -10.24 -23.36 6.64
CA PHE A 31 -8.99 -24.03 7.01
C PHE A 31 -8.96 -24.42 8.51
N ASP A 32 -8.06 -25.32 8.91
CA ASP A 32 -7.74 -25.54 10.32
C ASP A 32 -7.14 -24.28 10.98
N ASP A 33 -7.22 -24.18 12.31
CA ASP A 33 -6.86 -22.95 13.02
C ASP A 33 -5.37 -22.59 12.86
N VAL A 34 -4.50 -23.59 12.68
CA VAL A 34 -3.08 -23.41 12.36
C VAL A 34 -2.91 -22.74 11.00
N SER A 35 -3.58 -23.25 9.98
CA SER A 35 -3.55 -22.69 8.63
C SER A 35 -4.12 -21.26 8.58
N LYS A 36 -5.14 -20.95 9.40
CA LYS A 36 -5.68 -19.58 9.52
C LYS A 36 -4.66 -18.59 10.03
N GLU A 37 -3.92 -18.93 11.07
CA GLU A 37 -2.90 -18.03 11.63
C GLU A 37 -1.78 -17.75 10.64
N ILE A 38 -1.37 -18.77 9.87
CA ILE A 38 -0.40 -18.59 8.78
C ILE A 38 -0.99 -17.68 7.72
N PHE A 39 -2.26 -17.84 7.34
CA PHE A 39 -2.93 -16.96 6.38
C PHE A 39 -2.97 -15.50 6.84
N VAL A 40 -3.28 -15.24 8.10
CA VAL A 40 -3.31 -13.87 8.64
C VAL A 40 -1.92 -13.24 8.53
N THR A 41 -0.89 -13.97 8.94
CA THR A 41 0.51 -13.52 8.88
C THR A 41 0.96 -13.31 7.43
N ALA A 42 0.68 -14.28 6.54
CA ALA A 42 1.01 -14.22 5.13
C ALA A 42 0.28 -13.08 4.41
N THR A 43 -0.96 -12.78 4.81
CA THR A 43 -1.73 -11.66 4.23
C THR A 43 -1.06 -10.32 4.56
N SER A 44 -0.67 -10.11 5.82
CA SER A 44 0.05 -8.90 6.26
C SER A 44 1.38 -8.73 5.52
N ILE A 45 2.18 -9.81 5.44
CA ILE A 45 3.47 -9.80 4.72
C ILE A 45 3.24 -9.55 3.22
N PHE A 46 2.27 -10.23 2.60
CA PHE A 46 1.96 -10.06 1.19
C PHE A 46 1.54 -8.63 0.86
N ARG A 47 0.72 -8.01 1.71
CA ARG A 47 0.33 -6.60 1.57
C ARG A 47 1.54 -5.67 1.64
N CYS A 48 2.53 -5.95 2.50
CA CYS A 48 3.79 -5.19 2.53
C CYS A 48 4.60 -5.39 1.25
N LEU A 49 4.80 -6.64 0.82
CA LEU A 49 5.58 -6.99 -0.38
C LEU A 49 4.98 -6.37 -1.64
N ILE A 50 3.66 -6.44 -1.81
CA ILE A 50 3.02 -5.92 -3.02
C ILE A 50 3.15 -4.40 -3.11
N VAL A 51 2.98 -3.66 -2.01
CA VAL A 51 3.11 -2.18 -2.05
C VAL A 51 4.55 -1.69 -2.12
N SER A 52 5.51 -2.49 -1.63
CA SER A 52 6.95 -2.15 -1.65
C SER A 52 7.67 -2.60 -2.90
N GLN A 53 7.10 -3.53 -3.70
CA GLN A 53 7.80 -4.09 -4.87
C GLN A 53 6.99 -4.02 -6.17
N ALA A 54 5.67 -4.25 -6.13
CA ALA A 54 4.85 -4.28 -7.34
C ALA A 54 3.40 -3.80 -7.10
N PRO A 55 3.16 -2.53 -6.74
CA PRO A 55 1.81 -2.01 -6.45
C PRO A 55 0.81 -2.21 -7.59
N PHE A 56 1.31 -2.17 -8.83
CA PHE A 56 0.58 -2.48 -10.06
C PHE A 56 1.37 -3.56 -10.82
N PRO A 57 1.21 -4.84 -10.45
CA PRO A 57 2.02 -5.91 -11.02
C PRO A 57 1.75 -6.04 -12.53
N GLU A 58 2.82 -6.24 -13.31
CA GLU A 58 2.74 -6.38 -14.77
C GLU A 58 1.90 -7.58 -15.21
N ASN A 59 1.98 -8.66 -14.43
CA ASN A 59 1.25 -9.89 -14.68
C ASN A 59 1.04 -10.68 -13.37
N VAL A 60 0.15 -11.66 -13.45
CA VAL A 60 -0.22 -12.52 -12.31
C VAL A 60 0.96 -13.37 -11.80
N ALA A 61 1.98 -13.63 -12.63
CA ALA A 61 3.13 -14.42 -12.20
C ALA A 61 3.98 -13.68 -11.15
N VAL A 62 4.22 -12.38 -11.33
CA VAL A 62 4.90 -11.53 -10.34
C VAL A 62 4.12 -11.54 -9.02
N GLU A 63 2.82 -11.31 -9.08
CA GLU A 63 1.94 -11.30 -7.91
C GLU A 63 1.93 -12.66 -7.17
N THR A 64 1.91 -13.75 -7.94
CA THR A 64 1.98 -15.12 -7.41
C THR A 64 3.32 -15.43 -6.75
N GLN A 65 4.43 -14.90 -7.27
CA GLN A 65 5.75 -15.07 -6.65
C GLN A 65 5.81 -14.35 -5.29
N LEU A 66 5.31 -13.12 -5.21
CA LEU A 66 5.22 -12.39 -3.94
C LEU A 66 4.30 -13.08 -2.93
N ALA A 67 3.18 -13.65 -3.39
CA ALA A 67 2.28 -14.44 -2.53
C ALA A 67 2.97 -15.70 -1.97
N LYS A 68 3.76 -16.40 -2.79
CA LYS A 68 4.56 -17.55 -2.35
C LYS A 68 5.64 -17.14 -1.35
N ALA A 69 6.33 -16.02 -1.59
CA ALA A 69 7.33 -15.49 -0.67
C ALA A 69 6.72 -15.11 0.69
N ALA A 70 5.59 -14.41 0.68
CA ALA A 70 4.86 -14.05 1.90
C ALA A 70 4.42 -15.27 2.71
N TRP A 71 3.91 -16.30 2.01
CA TRP A 71 3.50 -17.55 2.65
C TRP A 71 4.67 -18.30 3.27
N HIS A 72 5.78 -18.39 2.53
CA HIS A 72 7.00 -19.03 3.02
C HIS A 72 7.53 -18.32 4.27
N GLU A 73 7.59 -16.99 4.26
CA GLU A 73 8.00 -16.22 5.44
C GLU A 73 7.05 -16.42 6.63
N ALA A 74 5.74 -16.42 6.40
CA ALA A 74 4.75 -16.69 7.45
C ALA A 74 4.94 -18.10 8.07
N CYS A 75 5.22 -19.11 7.24
CA CYS A 75 5.52 -20.47 7.71
C CYS A 75 6.79 -20.49 8.58
N GLN A 76 7.84 -19.78 8.18
CA GLN A 76 9.08 -19.67 8.95
C GLN A 76 8.85 -18.98 10.30
N LEU A 77 8.12 -17.86 10.33
CA LEU A 77 7.81 -17.11 11.56
C LEU A 77 6.98 -17.94 12.54
N LYS A 78 6.10 -18.81 12.04
CA LYS A 78 5.27 -19.68 12.86
C LYS A 78 5.96 -21.00 13.23
N GLY A 79 7.10 -21.33 12.59
CA GLY A 79 7.78 -22.60 12.76
C GLY A 79 7.01 -23.81 12.20
N ILE A 80 6.10 -23.58 11.23
CA ILE A 80 5.21 -24.61 10.69
C ILE A 80 5.27 -24.58 9.16
N ASN A 81 5.57 -25.72 8.54
CA ASN A 81 5.64 -25.85 7.09
C ASN A 81 4.31 -26.35 6.51
N VAL A 82 3.46 -25.43 6.06
CA VAL A 82 2.17 -25.74 5.40
C VAL A 82 2.25 -25.49 3.90
N LYS A 83 1.73 -26.43 3.11
CA LYS A 83 1.67 -26.26 1.65
C LYS A 83 0.66 -25.16 1.26
N LEU A 84 1.13 -24.15 0.50
CA LEU A 84 0.25 -23.16 -0.11
C LEU A 84 -0.60 -23.80 -1.22
N THR A 85 -1.92 -23.73 -1.10
CA THR A 85 -2.87 -24.22 -2.10
C THR A 85 -3.16 -23.17 -3.18
N SER A 86 -3.69 -23.61 -4.32
CA SER A 86 -4.13 -22.69 -5.39
C SER A 86 -5.24 -21.74 -4.93
N SER A 87 -6.10 -22.16 -4.00
CA SER A 87 -7.09 -21.27 -3.40
C SER A 87 -6.47 -20.25 -2.46
N GLY A 88 -5.45 -20.65 -1.70
CA GLY A 88 -4.66 -19.76 -0.87
C GLY A 88 -3.96 -18.66 -1.66
N VAL A 89 -3.35 -19.03 -2.79
CA VAL A 89 -2.78 -18.04 -3.73
C VAL A 89 -3.86 -17.05 -4.13
N LYS A 90 -5.00 -17.51 -4.65
CA LYS A 90 -6.10 -16.62 -5.09
C LYS A 90 -6.57 -15.69 -3.97
N MET A 91 -6.65 -16.16 -2.73
CA MET A 91 -7.01 -15.31 -1.59
C MET A 91 -5.99 -14.19 -1.38
N LEU A 92 -4.69 -14.52 -1.36
CA LEU A 92 -3.63 -13.52 -1.23
C LEU A 92 -3.67 -12.50 -2.37
N LEU A 93 -3.82 -12.93 -3.62
CA LEU A 93 -3.88 -12.00 -4.76
C LEU A 93 -5.05 -11.00 -4.66
N THR A 94 -6.15 -11.35 -3.98
CA THR A 94 -7.23 -10.36 -3.78
C THR A 94 -6.80 -9.16 -2.94
N CYS A 95 -5.81 -9.34 -2.06
CA CYS A 95 -5.29 -8.30 -1.18
C CYS A 95 -4.63 -7.14 -1.94
N THR A 96 -4.10 -7.38 -3.13
CA THR A 96 -3.50 -6.35 -3.99
C THR A 96 -4.48 -5.24 -4.36
N SER A 97 -5.71 -5.63 -4.74
CA SER A 97 -6.76 -4.65 -5.01
C SER A 97 -7.31 -4.00 -3.73
N GLN A 98 -7.37 -4.77 -2.63
CA GLN A 98 -7.86 -4.30 -1.34
C GLN A 98 -6.96 -3.23 -0.74
N VAL A 99 -5.64 -3.45 -0.71
CA VAL A 99 -4.67 -2.51 -0.13
C VAL A 99 -4.66 -1.18 -0.88
N ARG A 100 -4.78 -1.20 -2.22
CA ARG A 100 -4.92 0.03 -3.03
C ARG A 100 -6.25 0.75 -2.74
N GLY A 101 -7.35 0.01 -2.68
CA GLY A 101 -8.66 0.57 -2.35
C GLY A 101 -8.71 1.21 -0.96
N GLU A 102 -8.11 0.54 0.02
CA GLU A 102 -7.99 1.03 1.39
C GLU A 102 -7.16 2.32 1.45
N LEU A 103 -5.98 2.34 0.81
CA LEU A 103 -5.15 3.54 0.72
C LEU A 103 -5.93 4.70 0.10
N LYS A 104 -6.65 4.46 -1.01
CA LYS A 104 -7.49 5.48 -1.62
C LYS A 104 -8.57 6.00 -0.67
N MET A 105 -9.28 5.12 0.01
CA MET A 105 -10.34 5.52 0.94
C MET A 105 -9.80 6.44 2.05
N LYS A 106 -8.63 6.10 2.60
CA LYS A 106 -7.91 6.91 3.58
C LYS A 106 -7.44 8.26 3.00
N MET A 107 -6.90 8.25 1.78
CA MET A 107 -6.39 9.46 1.12
C MET A 107 -7.46 10.41 0.64
N ARG A 108 -8.68 9.92 0.34
CA ARG A 108 -9.76 10.74 -0.21
C ARG A 108 -10.14 11.91 0.72
N SER A 109 -10.33 11.65 2.01
CA SER A 109 -10.65 12.70 2.98
C SER A 109 -9.47 13.63 3.23
N LEU A 110 -8.26 13.07 3.37
CA LEU A 110 -7.02 13.84 3.55
C LEU A 110 -6.79 14.79 2.38
N THR A 111 -6.91 14.32 1.15
CA THR A 111 -6.71 15.12 -0.07
C THR A 111 -7.74 16.24 -0.17
N ALA A 112 -9.02 15.93 0.08
CA ALA A 112 -10.09 16.93 0.06
C ALA A 112 -9.82 18.05 1.08
N SER A 113 -9.51 17.68 2.32
CA SER A 113 -9.23 18.65 3.38
C SER A 113 -7.93 19.43 3.16
N PHE A 114 -6.89 18.79 2.62
CA PHE A 114 -5.58 19.39 2.45
C PHE A 114 -5.58 20.50 1.40
N PHE A 115 -6.30 20.29 0.29
CA PHE A 115 -6.42 21.28 -0.79
C PHE A 115 -7.62 22.22 -0.62
N GLY A 116 -8.54 21.92 0.30
CA GLY A 116 -9.74 22.74 0.52
C GLY A 116 -10.83 22.52 -0.52
N PHE A 117 -11.01 21.28 -0.98
CA PHE A 117 -12.18 20.91 -1.79
C PHE A 117 -13.44 20.86 -0.92
N TRP A 118 -14.53 21.48 -1.40
CA TRP A 118 -15.80 21.55 -0.67
C TRP A 118 -16.95 20.97 -1.47
N MET A 119 -17.74 20.09 -0.86
CA MET A 119 -19.00 19.64 -1.46
C MET A 119 -20.03 20.77 -1.37
N SER A 120 -20.52 21.24 -2.52
CA SER A 120 -21.54 22.28 -2.60
C SER A 120 -22.27 22.20 -3.93
N ASN A 121 -23.54 22.63 -3.94
CA ASN A 121 -24.34 22.82 -5.15
C ASN A 121 -24.21 24.24 -5.71
N SER A 122 -23.39 25.10 -5.10
CA SER A 122 -23.13 26.44 -5.59
C SER A 122 -22.25 26.39 -6.84
N ASN A 123 -22.73 26.98 -7.94
CA ASN A 123 -21.98 27.09 -9.20
C ASN A 123 -20.58 27.71 -9.01
N ASN A 124 -20.44 28.64 -8.06
CA ASN A 124 -19.16 29.26 -7.76
C ASN A 124 -18.17 28.27 -7.12
N VAL A 125 -18.64 27.47 -6.14
CA VAL A 125 -17.81 26.46 -5.48
C VAL A 125 -17.46 25.32 -6.45
N ILE A 126 -18.42 24.89 -7.28
CA ILE A 126 -18.18 23.89 -8.33
C ILE A 126 -17.06 24.37 -9.27
N ARG A 127 -17.14 25.62 -9.74
CA ARG A 127 -16.10 26.21 -10.59
C ARG A 127 -14.75 26.27 -9.87
N GLN A 128 -14.72 26.73 -8.61
CA GLN A 128 -13.49 26.79 -7.82
C GLN A 128 -12.83 25.42 -7.64
N ASN A 129 -13.61 24.38 -7.31
CA ASN A 129 -13.12 23.01 -7.20
C ASN A 129 -12.52 22.52 -8.51
N ARG A 130 -13.19 22.76 -9.65
CA ARG A 130 -12.67 22.36 -10.97
C ARG A 130 -11.34 23.06 -11.28
N ASP A 131 -11.32 24.39 -11.14
CA ASP A 131 -10.14 25.19 -11.45
C ASP A 131 -8.95 24.79 -10.53
N LEU A 132 -9.23 24.47 -9.26
CA LEU A 132 -8.24 23.92 -8.33
C LEU A 132 -7.76 22.51 -8.74
N ALA A 133 -8.67 21.60 -9.09
CA ALA A 133 -8.31 20.23 -9.50
C ALA A 133 -7.44 20.23 -10.78
N GLU A 134 -7.76 21.09 -11.74
CA GLU A 134 -6.97 21.26 -12.97
C GLU A 134 -5.57 21.82 -12.67
N SER A 135 -5.48 22.88 -11.86
CA SER A 135 -4.19 23.51 -11.50
C SER A 135 -3.26 22.59 -10.70
N LEU A 136 -3.79 21.80 -9.76
CA LEU A 136 -3.00 20.84 -8.99
C LEU A 136 -2.44 19.71 -9.87
N LYS A 137 -3.19 19.29 -10.88
CA LYS A 137 -2.78 18.23 -11.81
C LYS A 137 -1.75 18.70 -12.81
N ASP A 138 -1.81 19.96 -13.22
CA ASP A 138 -0.81 20.53 -14.12
C ASP A 138 0.59 20.33 -13.51
N SER A 139 1.48 19.72 -14.30
CA SER A 139 2.85 19.42 -13.89
C SER A 139 3.00 18.67 -12.53
N SER A 140 1.94 17.98 -12.06
CA SER A 140 1.89 17.31 -10.75
C SER A 140 2.28 18.22 -9.56
N VAL A 141 1.79 19.47 -9.57
CA VAL A 141 2.05 20.47 -8.53
C VAL A 141 1.70 19.98 -7.11
N PHE A 142 0.73 19.07 -6.98
CA PHE A 142 0.39 18.43 -5.70
C PHE A 142 1.56 17.69 -5.00
N ALA A 143 2.63 17.35 -5.73
CA ALA A 143 3.79 16.64 -5.18
C ALA A 143 4.76 17.56 -4.41
N PHE A 144 4.63 18.88 -4.52
CA PHE A 144 5.54 19.85 -3.91
C PHE A 144 5.15 20.19 -2.47
N LYS A 145 6.14 20.51 -1.63
CA LYS A 145 5.90 21.03 -0.27
C LYS A 145 5.17 22.37 -0.31
N ASP A 146 5.67 23.26 -1.15
CA ASP A 146 5.03 24.54 -1.47
C ASP A 146 4.64 24.49 -2.94
N TRP A 147 3.35 24.37 -3.17
CA TRP A 147 2.75 24.14 -4.48
C TRP A 147 2.60 25.44 -5.29
N GLU A 148 2.51 26.60 -4.62
CA GLU A 148 2.48 27.92 -5.29
C GLU A 148 3.86 28.27 -5.85
N SER A 149 4.92 28.12 -5.04
CA SER A 149 6.29 28.43 -5.47
C SER A 149 7.02 27.25 -6.11
N LYS A 150 6.36 26.08 -6.21
CA LYS A 150 6.90 24.81 -6.74
C LYS A 150 8.24 24.44 -6.08
N LYS A 151 8.31 24.53 -4.75
CA LYS A 151 9.51 24.20 -3.96
C LYS A 151 9.34 22.89 -3.20
N GLY A 152 10.42 22.09 -3.18
CA GLY A 152 10.46 20.83 -2.45
C GLY A 152 9.59 19.74 -3.07
N ILE A 153 9.89 19.34 -4.32
CA ILE A 153 9.23 18.20 -4.97
C ILE A 153 9.36 16.93 -4.11
N TYR A 154 8.29 16.15 -4.05
CA TYR A 154 8.13 14.94 -3.23
C TYR A 154 8.24 15.15 -1.71
N LYS A 155 8.08 16.41 -1.26
CA LYS A 155 8.07 16.78 0.17
C LYS A 155 6.73 17.36 0.63
N THR A 156 5.66 17.13 -0.14
CA THR A 156 4.29 17.48 0.28
C THR A 156 3.94 16.77 1.58
N GLU A 157 3.34 17.49 2.53
CA GLU A 157 2.92 16.91 3.82
C GLU A 157 1.86 15.82 3.64
N LEU A 158 1.06 15.93 2.57
CA LEU A 158 0.05 14.94 2.22
C LEU A 158 0.65 13.54 1.96
N LEU A 159 1.88 13.47 1.43
CA LEU A 159 2.61 12.22 1.23
C LEU A 159 2.92 11.54 2.58
N GLN A 160 3.44 12.31 3.54
CA GLN A 160 3.73 11.79 4.89
C GLN A 160 2.45 11.41 5.63
N LEU A 161 1.39 12.23 5.55
CA LEU A 161 0.11 11.93 6.17
C LEU A 161 -0.49 10.62 5.63
N GLY A 162 -0.43 10.41 4.31
CA GLY A 162 -0.88 9.19 3.68
C GLY A 162 -0.13 7.95 4.13
N ILE A 163 1.21 8.04 4.18
CA ILE A 163 2.06 6.96 4.70
C ILE A 163 1.71 6.63 6.15
N ASN A 164 1.59 7.65 6.99
CA ASN A 164 1.30 7.48 8.42
C ASN A 164 -0.05 6.80 8.63
N VAL A 165 -1.12 7.31 8.03
CA VAL A 165 -2.48 6.77 8.21
C VAL A 165 -2.64 5.38 7.59
N MET A 166 -1.87 5.05 6.55
CA MET A 166 -1.98 3.77 5.90
C MET A 166 -1.23 2.66 6.64
N TRP A 167 0.04 2.89 7.02
CA TRP A 167 0.93 1.80 7.46
C TRP A 167 1.52 1.98 8.86
N PHE A 168 1.36 3.15 9.50
CA PHE A 168 2.06 3.46 10.76
C PHE A 168 1.15 4.03 11.86
N ALA A 169 -0.16 4.11 11.69
CA ALA A 169 -1.03 4.80 12.64
C ALA A 169 -1.05 4.15 14.03
N ASN A 170 -0.86 2.82 14.10
CA ASN A 170 -0.93 2.03 15.33
C ASN A 170 0.20 1.00 15.44
N ARG A 171 0.44 0.51 16.67
CA ARG A 171 1.47 -0.50 16.98
C ARG A 171 1.35 -1.82 16.22
N HIS A 172 0.16 -2.14 15.75
CA HIS A 172 -0.11 -3.37 15.02
C HIS A 172 -0.27 -3.14 13.51
N ASP A 173 -0.01 -1.93 13.02
CA ASP A 173 -0.07 -1.66 11.59
C ASP A 173 1.12 -2.29 10.88
N GLU A 174 0.91 -2.60 9.60
CA GLU A 174 1.82 -3.39 8.77
C GLU A 174 3.24 -2.79 8.70
N GLY A 175 3.35 -1.45 8.61
CA GLY A 175 4.64 -0.75 8.59
C GLY A 175 5.37 -0.77 9.92
N VAL A 176 4.67 -0.99 11.04
CA VAL A 176 5.28 -1.17 12.36
C VAL A 176 5.75 -2.60 12.57
N ILE A 177 4.87 -3.57 12.31
CA ILE A 177 5.18 -5.00 12.50
C ILE A 177 6.25 -5.47 11.51
N HIS A 178 6.16 -5.04 10.25
CA HIS A 178 7.04 -5.47 9.17
C HIS A 178 7.91 -4.32 8.65
N HIS A 179 8.51 -3.56 9.58
CA HIS A 179 9.29 -2.35 9.30
C HIS A 179 10.36 -2.53 8.20
N LYS A 180 10.96 -3.73 8.12
CA LYS A 180 12.00 -4.07 7.13
C LYS A 180 11.57 -3.83 5.68
N TYR A 181 10.27 -3.89 5.36
CA TYR A 181 9.76 -3.63 4.01
C TYR A 181 9.61 -2.15 3.67
N PHE A 182 9.73 -1.28 4.68
CA PHE A 182 9.55 0.16 4.53
C PHE A 182 10.81 0.96 4.88
N ASN A 183 11.96 0.29 5.14
CA ASN A 183 13.19 0.93 5.59
C ASN A 183 14.37 0.72 4.61
N PRO A 184 14.83 1.78 3.90
CA PRO A 184 14.21 3.11 3.79
C PRO A 184 12.88 3.03 3.01
N MET A 185 12.09 4.12 3.00
CA MET A 185 10.78 4.12 2.34
C MET A 185 10.92 3.76 0.85
N PRO A 186 10.26 2.68 0.36
CA PRO A 186 10.36 2.25 -1.02
C PRO A 186 9.82 3.33 -1.97
N ILE A 187 10.51 3.52 -3.10
CA ILE A 187 10.07 4.48 -4.12
C ILE A 187 8.73 4.06 -4.74
N GLU A 188 8.43 2.76 -4.71
CA GLU A 188 7.18 2.12 -5.08
C GLU A 188 6.02 2.63 -4.22
N VAL A 189 6.23 2.75 -2.91
CA VAL A 189 5.24 3.27 -1.97
C VAL A 189 5.01 4.76 -2.24
N ILE A 190 6.08 5.54 -2.47
CA ILE A 190 5.98 6.96 -2.80
C ILE A 190 5.17 7.15 -4.10
N ALA A 191 5.49 6.42 -5.16
CA ALA A 191 4.77 6.45 -6.43
C ALA A 191 3.29 6.06 -6.26
N LEU A 192 3.00 5.03 -5.45
CA LEU A 192 1.65 4.58 -5.16
C LEU A 192 0.83 5.66 -4.45
N VAL A 193 1.39 6.33 -3.43
CA VAL A 193 0.70 7.41 -2.73
C VAL A 193 0.48 8.62 -3.65
N LEU A 194 1.47 9.00 -4.47
CA LEU A 194 1.31 10.09 -5.46
C LEU A 194 0.19 9.79 -6.47
N THR A 195 0.13 8.55 -6.96
CA THR A 195 -0.93 8.09 -7.87
C THR A 195 -2.29 8.13 -7.18
N THR A 196 -2.33 7.79 -5.89
CA THR A 196 -3.56 7.83 -5.10
C THR A 196 -4.03 9.27 -4.88
N ILE A 197 -3.13 10.21 -4.56
CA ILE A 197 -3.43 11.64 -4.45
C ILE A 197 -4.02 12.14 -5.78
N LYS A 198 -3.38 11.80 -6.90
CA LYS A 198 -3.89 12.16 -8.23
C LYS A 198 -5.29 11.59 -8.48
N CYS A 199 -5.52 10.32 -8.14
CA CYS A 199 -6.85 9.72 -8.25
C CYS A 199 -7.89 10.45 -7.39
N CYS A 200 -7.55 10.85 -6.18
CA CYS A 200 -8.43 11.63 -5.31
C CYS A 200 -8.70 13.05 -5.82
N ILE A 201 -7.74 13.68 -6.51
CA ILE A 201 -7.95 14.98 -7.18
C ILE A 201 -8.84 14.81 -8.41
N ASP A 202 -8.67 13.72 -9.17
CA ASP A 202 -9.48 13.44 -10.36
C ASP A 202 -10.99 13.39 -10.03
N GLU A 203 -11.35 13.00 -8.81
CA GLU A 203 -12.74 12.99 -8.31
C GLU A 203 -13.41 14.36 -8.32
N TRP A 204 -12.65 15.45 -8.45
CA TRP A 204 -13.14 16.84 -8.41
C TRP A 204 -13.04 17.56 -9.75
N LEU A 205 -12.71 16.86 -10.85
CA LEU A 205 -12.52 17.48 -12.17
C LEU A 205 -13.79 18.11 -12.75
N GLN A 206 -14.98 17.64 -12.38
CA GLN A 206 -16.23 18.27 -12.77
C GLN A 206 -16.67 19.35 -11.77
N GLY A 207 -15.86 19.64 -10.76
CA GLY A 207 -16.18 20.53 -9.64
C GLY A 207 -17.09 19.90 -8.57
N LEU A 208 -17.73 18.78 -8.90
CA LEU A 208 -18.49 17.92 -8.00
C LEU A 208 -17.66 16.67 -7.68
N LYS A 209 -17.81 16.17 -6.46
CA LYS A 209 -17.12 14.96 -6.02
C LYS A 209 -17.75 13.72 -6.66
N GLU A 210 -16.97 12.99 -7.44
CA GLU A 210 -17.35 11.73 -8.06
C GLU A 210 -16.56 10.54 -7.50
N ASP A 211 -17.16 9.35 -7.44
CA ASP A 211 -16.44 8.13 -7.04
C ASP A 211 -15.74 7.49 -8.24
N ILE A 212 -14.45 7.78 -8.43
CA ILE A 212 -13.66 7.22 -9.53
C ILE A 212 -13.07 5.87 -9.16
N LYS A 213 -13.24 4.80 -9.94
CA LYS A 213 -12.65 3.50 -9.55
C LYS A 213 -11.12 3.50 -9.65
N PHE A 214 -10.44 3.10 -8.56
CA PHE A 214 -8.97 2.98 -8.53
C PHE A 214 -8.50 1.61 -9.03
N THR A 215 -8.65 1.40 -10.33
CA THR A 215 -8.34 0.13 -10.99
C THR A 215 -6.94 0.12 -11.60
N SER A 216 -6.36 -1.08 -11.76
CA SER A 216 -5.10 -1.25 -12.48
C SER A 216 -5.17 -0.76 -13.93
N ALA A 217 -6.31 -0.95 -14.60
CA ALA A 217 -6.50 -0.53 -15.98
C ALA A 217 -6.43 0.99 -16.15
N THR A 218 -6.96 1.75 -15.19
CA THR A 218 -7.01 3.22 -15.27
C THR A 218 -5.75 3.88 -14.71
N TYR A 219 -5.25 3.41 -13.57
CA TYR A 219 -4.17 4.08 -12.83
C TYR A 219 -2.82 3.37 -12.88
N GLY A 220 -2.72 2.21 -13.53
CA GLY A 220 -1.44 1.52 -13.74
C GLY A 220 -0.45 2.39 -14.51
N THR A 221 -0.86 3.01 -15.63
CA THR A 221 0.02 3.90 -16.41
C THR A 221 0.42 5.15 -15.63
N VAL A 222 -0.50 5.71 -14.83
CA VAL A 222 -0.24 6.86 -13.97
C VAL A 222 0.81 6.52 -12.91
N TYR A 223 0.70 5.34 -12.30
CA TYR A 223 1.70 4.83 -11.36
C TYR A 223 3.08 4.69 -11.99
N HIS A 224 3.18 4.00 -13.13
CA HIS A 224 4.46 3.82 -13.81
C HIS A 224 5.05 5.17 -14.27
N GLY A 225 4.21 6.15 -14.61
CA GLY A 225 4.62 7.52 -14.87
C GLY A 225 5.28 8.19 -13.66
N HIS A 226 4.65 8.12 -12.48
CA HIS A 226 5.24 8.67 -11.25
C HIS A 226 6.51 7.93 -10.83
N PHE A 227 6.52 6.60 -10.93
CA PHE A 227 7.69 5.78 -10.65
C PHE A 227 8.88 6.16 -11.56
N GLY A 228 8.66 6.25 -12.88
CA GLY A 228 9.69 6.67 -13.82
C GLY A 228 10.17 8.11 -13.61
N LEU A 229 9.32 9.02 -13.13
CA LEU A 229 9.73 10.37 -12.74
C LEU A 229 10.62 10.36 -11.49
N LEU A 230 10.32 9.52 -10.49
CA LEU A 230 11.16 9.35 -9.30
C LEU A 230 12.53 8.77 -9.68
N GLN A 231 12.58 7.77 -10.55
CA GLN A 231 13.86 7.21 -11.04
C GLN A 231 14.70 8.27 -11.76
N ARG A 232 14.11 9.05 -12.67
CA ARG A 232 14.82 10.15 -13.34
C ARG A 232 15.26 11.25 -12.38
N PHE A 233 14.47 11.52 -11.34
CA PHE A 233 14.84 12.47 -10.30
C PHE A 233 16.08 11.95 -9.53
N ASP A 234 16.12 10.67 -9.21
CA ASP A 234 17.28 10.05 -8.58
C ASP A 234 18.52 10.16 -9.46
N GLU A 235 18.42 9.74 -10.73
CA GLU A 235 19.52 9.84 -11.70
C GLU A 235 20.08 11.27 -11.81
N ARG A 236 19.21 12.27 -11.91
CA ARG A 236 19.60 13.69 -12.03
C ARG A 236 20.17 14.28 -10.74
N THR A 237 19.85 13.69 -9.60
CA THR A 237 20.26 14.18 -8.28
C THR A 237 21.22 13.24 -7.56
N ALA A 238 21.74 12.23 -8.26
CA ALA A 238 22.62 11.19 -7.74
C ALA A 238 23.83 11.73 -6.96
N PRO A 239 24.53 12.82 -7.39
CA PRO A 239 25.64 13.38 -6.61
C PRO A 239 25.24 13.84 -5.20
N TYR A 240 23.97 14.20 -5.01
CA TYR A 240 23.43 14.73 -3.76
C TYR A 240 22.61 13.70 -2.97
N LYS A 241 22.31 12.54 -3.58
CA LYS A 241 21.46 11.47 -3.03
C LYS A 241 20.14 12.00 -2.48
N LEU A 242 19.47 12.86 -3.26
CA LEU A 242 18.27 13.54 -2.75
C LEU A 242 17.10 12.57 -2.57
N LEU A 243 16.92 11.60 -3.47
CA LEU A 243 15.85 10.62 -3.32
C LEU A 243 16.10 9.73 -2.10
N ASP A 244 17.31 9.22 -1.90
CA ASP A 244 17.70 8.47 -0.69
C ASP A 244 17.34 9.25 0.58
N LYS A 245 17.69 10.53 0.64
CA LYS A 245 17.36 11.41 1.78
C LYS A 245 15.86 11.56 1.98
N ILE A 246 15.09 11.64 0.90
CA ILE A 246 13.61 11.69 0.97
C ILE A 246 13.07 10.36 1.51
N CYS A 247 13.52 9.22 0.99
CA CYS A 247 13.11 7.89 1.43
C CYS A 247 13.42 7.64 2.92
N VAL A 248 14.62 8.00 3.36
CA VAL A 248 15.04 7.93 4.78
C VAL A 248 14.18 8.86 5.64
N ASN A 249 13.96 10.11 5.19
CA ASN A 249 13.17 11.07 5.96
C ASN A 249 11.70 10.64 6.11
N LEU A 250 11.07 10.14 5.04
CA LEU A 250 9.69 9.67 5.06
C LEU A 250 9.52 8.49 6.03
N HIS A 251 10.47 7.56 6.05
CA HIS A 251 10.48 6.44 6.99
C HIS A 251 10.73 6.92 8.43
N ASN A 252 11.75 7.75 8.68
CA ASN A 252 12.08 8.22 10.03
C ASN A 252 10.99 9.12 10.64
N THR A 253 10.26 9.85 9.79
CA THR A 253 9.13 10.69 10.21
C THR A 253 7.83 9.88 10.32
N ALA A 254 7.79 8.65 9.78
CA ALA A 254 6.64 7.80 9.92
C ALA A 254 6.44 7.46 11.39
N ARG A 255 5.30 7.90 11.93
CA ARG A 255 5.07 7.85 13.38
C ARG A 255 4.62 6.47 13.79
N TYR A 256 5.47 5.70 14.44
CA TYR A 256 5.05 4.87 15.57
C TYR A 256 6.06 5.09 16.70
N VAL A 257 5.63 5.78 17.76
CA VAL A 257 6.47 6.03 18.95
C VAL A 257 5.87 5.21 20.08
N GLU A 258 6.58 4.17 20.53
CA GLU A 258 6.34 3.61 21.87
C GLU A 258 6.45 4.77 22.85
N GLN A 259 5.40 5.03 23.63
CA GLN A 259 5.58 5.85 24.81
C GLN A 259 6.65 5.13 25.64
N CYS A 260 7.87 5.66 25.67
CA CYS A 260 8.87 5.26 26.63
C CYS A 260 8.17 5.31 27.99
N SER A 261 8.00 4.14 28.59
CA SER A 261 7.75 3.99 30.01
C SER A 261 8.85 4.79 30.72
N PHE A 262 8.48 5.97 31.22
CA PHE A 262 9.25 6.62 32.26
C PHE A 262 9.18 5.70 33.48
N SER A 263 10.18 4.83 33.60
CA SER A 263 10.51 4.23 34.88
C SER A 263 11.22 5.29 35.70
N LYS A 264 10.50 5.87 36.65
CA LYS A 264 10.97 6.13 38.01
C LYS A 264 9.81 5.92 38.96
#